data_AF-A0A958FLW4-F1
#
_entry.id   AF-A0A958FLW4-F1
#
_cell.length_a   1.000
_cell.length_b   1.000
_cell.length_c   1.000
_cell.angle_alpha   90.00
_cell.angle_beta   90.00
_cell.angle_gamma   90.00
#
_symmetry.space_group_name_H-M   'P 1'
#
loop_
_entity.id
_entity.type
_entity.pdbx_description
1 polymer ?
#
loop_
_entity_poly.entity_id
_entity_poly.type
_entity_poly.pdbx_seq_one_letter_code
_entity_poly.pdbx_strand_id
1 'polypeptide(L)' 'MYDRHREMMVQKYVIDAGITDARVIAAMRKIPRHLFVETAIRHQAYMDKS' A
#
# COMPACT_ATOMS: atom_id res chain seq x y z
N MET A 1 10.96 -4.58 -5.62
CA MET A 1 10.62 -5.10 -4.26
C MET A 1 9.35 -4.48 -3.67
N TYR A 2 9.14 -3.16 -3.77
CA TYR A 2 7.97 -2.50 -3.16
C TYR A 2 6.63 -2.82 -3.84
N ASP A 3 6.62 -3.19 -5.13
CA ASP A 3 5.37 -3.38 -5.86
C ASP A 3 4.59 -4.60 -5.38
N ARG A 4 5.28 -5.71 -5.06
CA ARG A 4 4.63 -6.87 -4.44
C ARG A 4 4.03 -6.55 -3.07
N HIS A 5 4.77 -5.81 -2.23
CA HIS A 5 4.28 -5.42 -0.90
C HIS A 5 3.10 -4.48 -0.98
N ARG A 6 3.11 -3.56 -1.96
CA ARG A 6 2.01 -2.65 -2.23
C ARG A 6 0.77 -3.38 -2.71
N GLU A 7 0.90 -4.30 -3.66
CA GLU A 7 -0.23 -5.10 -4.15
C GLU A 7 -0.85 -5.94 -3.02
N MET A 8 -0.02 -6.58 -2.18
CA MET A 8 -0.53 -7.30 -1.01
C MET A 8 -1.25 -6.38 -0.03
N MET A 9 -0.72 -5.17 0.23
CA MET A 9 -1.35 -4.19 1.10
C MET A 9 -2.70 -3.73 0.54
N VAL A 10 -2.77 -3.44 -0.77
CA VAL A 10 -4.02 -3.05 -1.43
C VAL A 10 -5.04 -4.18 -1.38
N GLN A 11 -4.63 -5.43 -1.64
CA GLN A 11 -5.57 -6.54 -1.57
C GLN A 11 -6.11 -6.71 -0.14
N LYS A 12 -5.22 -6.89 0.83
CA LYS A 12 -5.59 -7.29 2.21
C LYS A 12 -6.26 -6.17 3.02
N TYR A 13 -5.85 -4.92 2.82
CA TYR A 13 -6.27 -3.81 3.71
C TYR A 13 -7.12 -2.76 3.02
N VAL A 14 -7.24 -2.80 1.69
CA VAL A 14 -8.13 -1.90 0.94
C VAL A 14 -9.31 -2.69 0.40
N ILE A 15 -9.06 -3.70 -0.44
CA ILE A 15 -10.14 -4.45 -1.10
C ILE A 15 -10.88 -5.35 -0.10
N ASP A 16 -10.15 -6.15 0.67
CA ASP A 16 -10.76 -7.07 1.64
C ASP A 16 -11.42 -6.30 2.81
N ALA A 17 -11.02 -5.04 3.04
CA ALA A 17 -11.67 -4.12 3.97
C ALA A 17 -12.98 -3.50 3.43
N GLY A 18 -13.38 -3.84 2.20
CA GLY A 18 -14.64 -3.44 1.59
C GLY A 18 -14.57 -2.19 0.71
N ILE A 19 -13.39 -1.66 0.41
CA ILE A 19 -13.25 -0.53 -0.54
C ILE A 19 -13.38 -1.07 -1.96
N THR A 20 -14.41 -0.63 -2.67
CA THR A 20 -14.75 -1.11 -4.03
C THR A 20 -14.60 -0.06 -5.13
N ASP A 21 -14.43 1.23 -4.81
CA ASP A 21 -14.23 2.27 -5.83
C ASP A 21 -12.91 2.01 -6.58
N ALA A 22 -13.04 1.66 -7.86
CA ALA A 22 -11.91 1.32 -8.72
C ALA A 22 -10.89 2.46 -8.86
N ARG A 23 -11.32 3.73 -8.76
CA ARG A 23 -10.41 4.89 -8.82
C ARG A 23 -9.57 4.99 -7.56
N VAL A 24 -10.15 4.67 -6.40
CA VAL A 24 -9.42 4.63 -5.13
C VAL A 24 -8.39 3.50 -5.15
N ILE A 25 -8.78 2.29 -5.57
CA ILE A 25 -7.88 1.15 -5.68
C ILE A 25 -6.72 1.45 -6.64
N ALA A 26 -7.02 2.03 -7.81
CA ALA A 26 -6.01 2.40 -8.80
C ALA A 26 -5.03 3.45 -8.26
N ALA A 27 -5.52 4.46 -7.52
CA ALA A 27 -4.66 5.45 -6.88
C ALA A 27 -3.72 4.81 -5.85
N MET A 28 -4.24 3.89 -5.03
CA MET A 28 -3.45 3.18 -4.01
C MET A 28 -2.37 2.27 -4.62
N ARG A 29 -2.63 1.65 -5.77
CA ARG A 29 -1.62 0.89 -6.53
C ARG A 29 -0.56 1.79 -7.15
N LYS A 30 -0.96 2.97 -7.65
CA LYS A 30 -0.06 3.90 -8.35
C LYS A 30 0.90 4.62 -7.41
N ILE A 31 0.42 5.09 -6.25
CA ILE A 31 1.18 6.00 -5.40
C ILE A 31 2.19 5.23 -4.51
N PRO A 32 3.51 5.52 -4.61
CA PRO A 32 4.54 4.85 -3.81
C PRO A 32 4.60 5.37 -2.38
N ARG A 33 3.87 4.72 -1.46
CA ARG A 33 3.81 5.09 -0.03
C ARG A 33 5.18 5.22 0.63
N HIS A 34 6.17 4.40 0.23
CA HIS A 34 7.54 4.45 0.76
C HIS A 34 8.30 5.76 0.47
N LEU A 35 7.84 6.60 -0.46
CA LEU A 35 8.45 7.92 -0.68
C LEU A 35 8.03 8.95 0.38
N PHE A 36 7.01 8.64 1.18
CA PHE A 36 6.46 9.53 2.21
C PHE A 36 6.95 9.19 3.63
N VAL A 37 8.00 8.36 3.74
CA VAL A 37 8.63 8.02 5.02
C VAL A 37 10.15 8.18 4.92
N GLU A 38 10.80 8.33 6.07
CA GLU A 38 12.26 8.40 6.15
C GLU A 38 12.93 7.17 5.53
N THR A 39 14.08 7.38 4.88
CA THR A 39 14.82 6.33 4.18
C THR A 39 15.09 5.11 5.06
N ALA A 40 15.40 5.33 6.34
CA ALA A 40 15.68 4.28 7.33
C ALA A 40 14.52 3.28 7.51
N ILE A 41 13.27 3.72 7.31
CA ILE A 41 12.06 2.91 7.56
C ILE A 41 11.29 2.55 6.29
N ARG A 42 11.81 2.85 5.09
CA ARG A 42 11.13 2.54 3.81
C ARG A 42 10.81 1.06 3.64
N HIS A 43 11.66 0.18 4.15
CA HIS A 43 11.44 -1.26 4.13
C HIS A 43 10.18 -1.70 4.90
N GLN A 44 9.71 -0.88 5.85
CA GLN A 44 8.50 -1.11 6.64
C GLN A 44 7.27 -0.37 6.08
N ALA A 45 7.39 0.37 4.98
CA ALA A 45 6.33 1.28 4.52
C ALA A 45 4.99 0.61 4.14
N TYR A 46 5.01 -0.71 3.94
CA TYR A 46 3.85 -1.53 3.61
C TYR A 46 3.61 -2.65 4.65
N MET A 47 4.40 -2.67 5.72
CA MET A 47 4.13 -3.54 6.86
C MET A 47 3.00 -2.92 7.67
N ASP A 48 2.04 -3.75 8.03
CA ASP A 48 1.00 -3.37 8.96
C ASP A 48 1.57 -3.35 10.38
N LYS A 49 1.27 -2.31 11.15
CA LYS A 49 1.70 -2.14 12.54
C LYS A 49 0.52 -2.19 13.52
N SER A 50 -0.60 -2.74 13.07
CA SER A 50 -1.80 -2.92 13.90
C SER A 50 -1.63 -3.98 14.98
#